data_AF-A0AAU9HP37-F1
#
_entry.id   AF-A0AAU9HP37-F1
#
_cell.length_a   1.000
_cell.length_b   1.000
_cell.length_c   1.000
_cell.angle_alpha   90.00
_cell.angle_beta   90.00
_cell.angle_gamma   90.00
#
_symmetry.space_group_name_H-M   'P 1'
#
loop_
_entity.id
_entity.type
_entity.pdbx_description
1 polymer ?
#
loop_
_entity_poly.entity_id
_entity_poly.type
_entity_poly.pdbx_seq_one_letter_code
_entity_poly.pdbx_strand_id
1 'polypeptide(L)'
;MQLEEELAAFYRKHGFGEDSGKRSLTVPVYTGCMLVPLPNVETRHKYLKFHDLHHLVGRYGVGRVGEGEVSAWELGTGSLLASPTLAFMNLIALSTGLVLEPRRMWRAFARGMRSRNLYAASVRARVQSGEWENVRALRGYLLEVRLPSRVVSTLRAAEFGLYAFLAMAIHALIAVPALVARTVTDIGLGLSLFEIVRPKKRVDLVYRRTANNSSKPTPLRGAA
;
A
#
# COMPACT_ATOMS: atom_id res chain seq x y z
N MET A 1 -8.59 -21.20 3.63
CA MET A 1 -9.07 -20.03 2.87
C MET A 1 -8.16 -19.87 1.68
N GLN A 2 -8.74 -19.59 0.53
CA GLN A 2 -7.96 -19.30 -0.68
C GLN A 2 -7.41 -17.87 -0.65
N LEU A 3 -6.37 -17.59 -1.44
CA LEU A 3 -5.69 -16.29 -1.48
C LEU A 3 -6.65 -15.11 -1.74
N GLU A 4 -7.57 -15.27 -2.69
CA GLU A 4 -8.59 -14.25 -3.00
C GLU A 4 -9.58 -14.06 -1.84
N GLU A 5 -9.94 -15.12 -1.13
CA GLU A 5 -10.84 -15.04 0.03
C GLU A 5 -10.17 -14.32 1.21
N GLU A 6 -8.87 -14.55 1.42
CA GLU A 6 -8.08 -13.84 2.42
C GLU A 6 -7.95 -12.35 2.08
N LEU A 7 -7.73 -12.01 0.81
CA LEU A 7 -7.70 -10.63 0.33
C LEU A 7 -9.09 -9.96 0.47
N ALA A 8 -10.15 -10.67 0.14
CA ALA A 8 -11.52 -10.21 0.34
C ALA A 8 -11.84 -9.96 1.82
N ALA A 9 -11.40 -10.86 2.70
CA ALA A 9 -11.56 -10.71 4.15
C ALA A 9 -10.76 -9.52 4.69
N PHE A 10 -9.56 -9.29 4.16
CA PHE A 10 -8.74 -8.13 4.46
C PHE A 10 -9.46 -6.82 4.12
N TYR A 11 -10.07 -6.73 2.94
CA TYR A 11 -10.82 -5.53 2.55
C TYR A 11 -12.04 -5.29 3.44
N ARG A 12 -12.83 -6.34 3.71
CA ARG A 12 -13.99 -6.25 4.63
C ARG A 12 -13.57 -5.78 6.02
N LYS A 13 -12.49 -6.34 6.56
CA LYS A 13 -11.98 -6.00 7.90
C LYS A 13 -11.60 -4.53 8.02
N HIS A 14 -11.08 -3.92 6.96
CA HIS A 14 -10.62 -2.53 6.99
C HIS A 14 -11.67 -1.53 6.50
N GLY A 15 -12.89 -2.00 6.17
CA GLY A 15 -14.00 -1.15 5.75
C GLY A 15 -13.80 -0.55 4.36
N PHE A 16 -13.09 -1.27 3.49
CA PHE A 16 -12.91 -0.87 2.09
C PHE A 16 -14.21 -1.10 1.33
N GLY A 17 -14.60 -0.10 0.53
CA GLY A 17 -15.89 -0.07 -0.16
C GLY A 17 -15.98 -1.10 -1.28
N GLU A 18 -17.20 -1.43 -1.69
CA GLU A 18 -17.42 -2.18 -2.93
C GLU A 18 -17.06 -1.34 -4.15
N ASP A 19 -16.58 -1.97 -5.22
CA ASP A 19 -16.29 -1.29 -6.48
C ASP A 19 -17.57 -0.73 -7.08
N SER A 20 -17.80 0.57 -6.83
CA SER A 20 -18.93 1.30 -7.41
C SER A 20 -18.84 1.45 -8.93
N GLY A 21 -17.72 1.04 -9.56
CA GLY A 21 -17.47 1.18 -11.00
C GLY A 21 -17.24 2.63 -11.46
N LYS A 22 -17.38 3.62 -10.57
CA LYS A 22 -17.18 5.04 -10.86
C LYS A 22 -15.73 5.44 -10.62
N ARG A 23 -15.06 5.93 -11.66
CA ARG A 23 -13.66 6.40 -11.60
C ARG A 23 -13.61 7.84 -11.08
N SER A 24 -13.12 8.03 -9.86
CA SER A 24 -12.73 9.35 -9.37
C SER A 24 -11.46 9.84 -10.07
N LEU A 25 -11.37 11.15 -10.34
CA LEU A 25 -10.18 11.80 -10.89
C LEU A 25 -9.00 11.78 -9.89
N THR A 26 -9.29 11.75 -8.59
CA THR A 26 -8.29 11.76 -7.53
C THR A 26 -8.52 10.68 -6.48
N VAL A 27 -7.45 10.26 -5.79
CA VAL A 27 -7.46 9.33 -4.67
C VAL A 27 -6.80 9.98 -3.44
N PRO A 28 -7.39 9.84 -2.24
CA PRO A 28 -6.80 10.38 -1.02
C PRO A 28 -5.58 9.54 -0.61
N VAL A 29 -4.42 10.17 -0.50
CA VAL A 29 -3.16 9.52 -0.08
C VAL A 29 -2.64 10.17 1.20
N TYR A 30 -2.09 9.36 2.10
CA TYR A 30 -1.48 9.87 3.33
C TYR A 30 -0.15 10.59 3.02
N THR A 31 -0.14 11.90 3.21
CA THR A 31 1.06 12.75 3.13
C THR A 31 1.18 13.53 4.43
N GLY A 32 2.13 13.14 5.28
CA GLY A 32 2.21 13.63 6.65
C GLY A 32 0.94 13.36 7.43
N CYS A 33 0.42 14.36 8.15
CA CYS A 33 -0.82 14.25 8.93
C CYS A 33 -2.10 14.40 8.11
N MET A 34 -2.00 14.61 6.80
CA MET A 34 -3.13 14.95 5.94
C MET A 34 -3.41 13.85 4.91
N LEU A 35 -4.67 13.79 4.46
CA LEU A 35 -5.05 13.09 3.23
C LEU A 35 -5.04 14.09 2.09
N VAL A 36 -4.11 13.93 1.16
CA VAL A 36 -3.97 14.79 -0.02
C VAL A 36 -4.59 14.06 -1.22
N PRO A 37 -5.52 14.69 -1.98
CA PRO A 37 -6.04 14.10 -3.20
C PRO A 37 -4.96 14.12 -4.28
N LEU A 38 -4.51 12.95 -4.73
CA LEU A 38 -3.55 12.80 -5.82
C LEU A 38 -4.22 12.24 -7.08
N PRO A 39 -3.70 12.55 -8.29
CA PRO A 39 -4.25 12.04 -9.54
C PRO A 39 -4.39 10.52 -9.53
N ASN A 40 -5.55 10.04 -9.99
CA ASN A 40 -5.83 8.61 -10.07
C ASN A 40 -5.19 7.98 -11.33
N VAL A 41 -3.88 7.71 -11.24
CA VAL A 41 -3.08 7.20 -12.34
C VAL A 41 -3.32 5.70 -12.61
N GLU A 42 -3.36 5.31 -13.88
CA GLU A 42 -3.61 3.92 -14.31
C GLU A 42 -2.61 2.91 -13.71
N THR A 43 -1.38 3.35 -13.49
CA THR A 43 -0.34 2.55 -12.84
C THR A 43 -0.81 2.09 -11.46
N ARG A 44 -1.48 2.93 -10.66
CA ARG A 44 -2.00 2.52 -9.35
C ARG A 44 -2.95 1.34 -9.49
N HIS A 45 -3.89 1.36 -10.43
CA HIS A 45 -4.88 0.28 -10.59
C HIS A 45 -4.24 -1.05 -10.93
N LYS A 46 -3.26 -1.03 -11.83
CA LYS A 46 -2.49 -2.23 -12.21
C LYS A 46 -1.80 -2.89 -11.02
N TYR A 47 -1.31 -2.10 -10.08
CA TYR A 47 -0.48 -2.58 -8.98
C TYR A 47 -1.20 -2.67 -7.62
N LEU A 48 -2.39 -2.08 -7.49
CA LEU A 48 -3.13 -1.96 -6.23
C LEU A 48 -3.36 -3.31 -5.55
N LYS A 49 -3.87 -4.29 -6.28
CA LYS A 49 -4.06 -5.66 -5.78
C LYS A 49 -2.76 -6.25 -5.19
N PHE A 50 -1.64 -6.01 -5.84
CA PHE A 50 -0.35 -6.57 -5.43
C PHE A 50 0.23 -5.83 -4.22
N HIS A 51 0.02 -4.52 -4.16
CA HIS A 51 0.33 -3.70 -3.00
C HIS A 51 -0.46 -4.15 -1.76
N ASP A 52 -1.77 -4.38 -1.91
CA ASP A 52 -2.61 -4.88 -0.81
C ASP A 52 -2.20 -6.29 -0.35
N LEU A 53 -1.76 -7.14 -1.28
CA LEU A 53 -1.15 -8.43 -0.92
C LEU A 53 0.17 -8.26 -0.15
N HIS A 54 0.96 -7.22 -0.40
CA HIS A 54 2.15 -6.93 0.39
C HIS A 54 1.81 -6.54 1.84
N HIS A 55 0.69 -5.85 2.08
CA HIS A 55 0.19 -5.62 3.45
C HIS A 55 -0.07 -6.95 4.17
N LEU A 56 -0.77 -7.88 3.53
CA LEU A 56 -1.11 -9.19 4.10
C LEU A 56 0.12 -10.05 4.37
N VAL A 57 0.98 -10.22 3.36
CA VAL A 57 2.21 -11.01 3.45
C VAL A 57 3.17 -10.41 4.49
N GLY A 58 3.34 -9.09 4.43
CA GLY A 58 4.21 -8.32 5.30
C GLY A 58 3.70 -8.18 6.73
N ARG A 59 2.39 -8.34 6.96
CA ARG A 59 1.66 -8.01 8.19
C ARG A 59 1.76 -6.54 8.57
N TYR A 60 1.75 -5.66 7.56
CA TYR A 60 1.75 -4.23 7.75
C TYR A 60 0.32 -3.70 7.79
N GLY A 61 0.02 -2.76 8.69
CA GLY A 61 -1.32 -2.16 8.77
C GLY A 61 -1.65 -1.27 7.57
N VAL A 62 -2.91 -0.85 7.43
CA VAL A 62 -3.38 0.07 6.36
C VAL A 62 -3.46 1.54 6.81
N GLY A 63 -2.99 1.80 8.04
CA GLY A 63 -2.87 3.16 8.56
C GLY A 63 -1.59 3.83 8.07
N ARG A 64 -1.45 5.13 8.36
CA ARG A 64 -0.29 5.97 7.98
C ARG A 64 1.07 5.29 8.14
N VAL A 65 1.32 4.68 9.30
CA VAL A 65 2.59 3.99 9.57
C VAL A 65 2.73 2.73 8.73
N GLY A 66 1.67 1.93 8.60
CA GLY A 66 1.73 0.66 7.88
C GLY A 66 1.86 0.85 6.37
N GLU A 67 1.25 1.90 5.81
CA GLU A 67 1.49 2.33 4.42
C GLU A 67 2.97 2.72 4.23
N GLY A 68 3.53 3.47 5.19
CA GLY A 68 4.97 3.77 5.19
C GLY A 68 5.85 2.51 5.27
N GLU A 69 5.48 1.53 6.09
CA GLU A 69 6.22 0.25 6.20
C GLU A 69 6.17 -0.54 4.90
N VAL A 70 5.00 -0.68 4.26
CA VAL A 70 4.89 -1.35 2.95
C VAL A 70 5.73 -0.63 1.91
N SER A 71 5.62 0.70 1.83
CA SER A 71 6.41 1.48 0.88
C SER A 71 7.91 1.37 1.11
N ALA A 72 8.35 1.39 2.38
CA ALA A 72 9.76 1.14 2.72
C ALA A 72 10.21 -0.26 2.31
N TRP A 73 9.39 -1.28 2.57
CA TRP A 73 9.66 -2.66 2.18
C TRP A 73 9.73 -2.81 0.66
N GLU A 74 8.79 -2.23 -0.09
CA GLU A 74 8.76 -2.27 -1.56
C GLU A 74 9.98 -1.60 -2.18
N LEU A 75 10.37 -0.41 -1.69
CA LEU A 75 11.63 0.24 -2.08
C LEU A 75 12.83 -0.66 -1.75
N GLY A 76 12.80 -1.31 -0.58
CA GLY A 76 13.79 -2.30 -0.14
C GLY A 76 13.91 -3.51 -1.07
N THR A 77 12.84 -3.92 -1.75
CA THR A 77 12.90 -4.99 -2.76
C THR A 77 13.48 -4.54 -4.12
N GLY A 78 13.66 -3.22 -4.32
CA GLY A 78 14.12 -2.62 -5.57
C GLY A 78 12.99 -2.15 -6.50
N SER A 79 11.83 -1.74 -5.96
CA SER A 79 10.66 -1.36 -6.77
C SER A 79 10.91 -0.21 -7.76
N LEU A 80 11.91 0.64 -7.51
CA LEU A 80 12.33 1.72 -8.41
C LEU A 80 12.67 1.23 -9.82
N LEU A 81 13.34 0.07 -9.92
CA LEU A 81 13.71 -0.53 -11.19
C LEU A 81 12.50 -1.15 -11.92
N ALA A 82 11.47 -1.55 -11.18
CA ALA A 82 10.25 -2.12 -11.74
C ALA A 82 9.29 -1.04 -12.26
N SER A 83 9.21 0.12 -11.59
CA SER A 83 8.43 1.27 -12.03
C SER A 83 8.83 2.54 -11.27
N PRO A 84 9.35 3.58 -11.96
CA PRO A 84 9.64 4.88 -11.34
C PRO A 84 8.41 5.52 -10.69
N THR A 85 7.24 5.39 -11.32
CA THR A 85 5.97 5.91 -10.80
C THR A 85 5.60 5.28 -9.46
N LEU A 86 5.73 3.96 -9.32
CA LEU A 86 5.47 3.28 -8.03
C LEU A 86 6.45 3.70 -6.95
N ALA A 87 7.73 3.83 -7.31
CA ALA A 87 8.72 4.31 -6.36
C ALA A 87 8.41 5.73 -5.88
N PHE A 88 7.98 6.63 -6.78
CA PHE A 88 7.55 7.97 -6.38
C PHE A 88 6.36 7.94 -5.41
N MET A 89 5.35 7.11 -5.67
CA MET A 89 4.22 6.90 -4.74
C MET A 89 4.69 6.36 -3.39
N ASN A 90 5.64 5.43 -3.38
CA ASN A 90 6.25 4.90 -2.17
C ASN A 90 7.03 5.96 -1.39
N LEU A 91 7.70 6.91 -2.05
CA LEU A 91 8.39 8.01 -1.36
C LEU A 91 7.41 8.91 -0.60
N ILE A 92 6.22 9.16 -1.15
CA ILE A 92 5.17 9.94 -0.48
C ILE A 92 4.73 9.25 0.82
N ALA A 93 4.38 7.97 0.76
CA ALA A 93 3.96 7.21 1.94
C ALA A 93 5.12 6.97 2.94
N LEU A 94 6.34 6.72 2.44
CA LEU A 94 7.55 6.62 3.26
C LEU A 94 7.78 7.89 4.06
N SER A 95 7.59 9.08 3.47
CA SER A 95 7.79 10.35 4.17
C SER A 95 6.92 10.45 5.43
N THR A 96 5.66 10.02 5.34
CA THR A 96 4.73 9.98 6.47
C THR A 96 5.23 9.01 7.54
N GLY A 97 5.70 7.83 7.13
CA GLY A 97 6.24 6.83 8.04
C GLY A 97 7.55 7.27 8.71
N LEU A 98 8.41 8.02 8.04
CA LEU A 98 9.67 8.54 8.59
C LEU A 98 9.45 9.58 9.68
N VAL A 99 8.43 10.43 9.54
CA VAL A 99 8.06 11.42 10.57
C VAL A 99 7.49 10.74 11.82
N LEU A 100 6.71 9.67 11.66
CA LEU A 100 6.03 9.01 12.76
C LEU A 100 6.89 7.93 13.45
N GLU A 101 7.52 7.07 12.66
CA GLU A 101 8.11 5.80 13.12
C GLU A 101 9.35 5.40 12.28
N PRO A 102 10.43 6.21 12.26
CA PRO A 102 11.56 6.03 11.35
C PRO A 102 12.28 4.68 11.52
N ARG A 103 12.36 4.19 12.77
CA ARG A 103 12.95 2.87 13.07
C ARG A 103 12.18 1.73 12.41
N ARG A 104 10.85 1.84 12.31
CA ARG A 104 10.02 0.82 11.65
C ARG A 104 10.20 0.86 10.14
N MET A 105 10.38 2.05 9.56
CA MET A 105 10.67 2.21 8.13
C MET A 105 11.98 1.52 7.75
N TRP A 106 13.04 1.75 8.51
CA TRP A 106 14.33 1.07 8.28
C TRP A 106 14.21 -0.45 8.38
N ARG A 107 13.52 -0.96 9.42
CA ARG A 107 13.31 -2.42 9.56
C ARG A 107 12.54 -3.00 8.39
N ALA A 108 11.50 -2.32 7.93
CA ALA A 108 10.70 -2.75 6.79
C ALA A 108 11.52 -2.73 5.49
N PHE A 109 12.31 -1.68 5.24
CA PHE A 109 13.26 -1.62 4.13
C PHE A 109 14.27 -2.77 4.19
N ALA A 110 14.89 -2.98 5.35
CA ALA A 110 15.88 -4.04 5.53
C ALA A 110 15.30 -5.45 5.34
N ARG A 111 14.03 -5.64 5.68
CA ARG A 111 13.28 -6.85 5.35
C ARG A 111 12.99 -6.96 3.85
N GLY A 112 12.69 -5.85 3.19
CA GLY A 112 12.54 -5.76 1.74
C GLY A 112 13.80 -6.18 0.98
N MET A 113 14.99 -5.79 1.46
CA MET A 113 16.28 -6.20 0.87
C MET A 113 16.44 -7.71 0.76
N ARG A 114 15.85 -8.44 1.71
CA ARG A 114 15.91 -9.90 1.79
C ARG A 114 14.71 -10.59 1.13
N SER A 115 13.82 -9.83 0.50
CA SER A 115 12.54 -10.32 -0.01
C SER A 115 12.43 -10.19 -1.54
N ARG A 116 11.49 -10.93 -2.13
CA ARG A 116 11.00 -10.75 -3.50
C ARG A 116 9.80 -9.77 -3.50
N ASN A 117 9.42 -9.30 -4.69
CA ASN A 117 8.27 -8.41 -4.89
C ASN A 117 7.33 -9.01 -5.94
N LEU A 118 6.03 -8.70 -5.84
CA LEU A 118 5.01 -9.10 -6.80
C LEU A 118 4.97 -8.25 -8.07
N TYR A 119 5.70 -7.14 -8.15
CA TYR A 119 5.61 -6.20 -9.26
C TYR A 119 6.20 -6.69 -10.58
N ALA A 120 6.99 -7.77 -10.63
CA ALA A 120 7.45 -8.31 -11.91
C ALA A 120 6.29 -8.91 -12.73
N ALA A 121 6.24 -8.66 -14.03
CA ALA A 121 5.12 -9.07 -14.88
C ALA A 121 4.84 -10.58 -14.84
N SER A 122 5.89 -11.40 -14.88
CA SER A 122 5.80 -12.85 -14.75
C SER A 122 5.23 -13.30 -13.41
N VAL A 123 5.61 -12.63 -12.31
CA VAL A 123 5.11 -12.94 -10.97
C VAL A 123 3.64 -12.53 -10.82
N ARG A 124 3.24 -11.38 -11.38
CA ARG A 124 1.83 -10.96 -11.40
C ARG A 124 0.95 -11.97 -12.15
N ALA A 125 1.40 -12.46 -13.30
CA ALA A 125 0.68 -13.46 -14.08
C ALA A 125 0.47 -14.75 -13.28
N ARG A 126 1.50 -15.20 -12.55
CA ARG A 126 1.45 -16.38 -11.66
C ARG A 126 0.46 -16.22 -10.51
N VAL A 127 0.38 -15.02 -9.90
CA VAL A 127 -0.63 -14.73 -8.89
C VAL A 127 -2.03 -14.78 -9.50
N GLN A 128 -2.19 -14.24 -10.71
CA GLN A 128 -3.48 -14.21 -11.41
C GLN A 128 -3.94 -15.59 -11.89
N SER A 129 -3.02 -16.50 -12.19
CA SER A 129 -3.32 -17.89 -12.52
C SER A 129 -3.60 -18.76 -11.27
N GLY A 130 -3.56 -18.19 -10.07
CA GLY A 130 -3.86 -18.91 -8.83
C GLY A 130 -2.76 -19.86 -8.36
N GLU A 131 -1.48 -19.60 -8.71
CA GLU A 131 -0.39 -20.50 -8.35
C GLU A 131 -0.21 -20.68 -6.83
N TRP A 132 -0.49 -19.64 -6.04
CA TRP A 132 -0.43 -19.72 -4.58
C TRP A 132 -1.82 -19.87 -3.99
N GLU A 133 -2.02 -20.98 -3.27
CA GLU A 133 -3.31 -21.32 -2.67
C GLU A 133 -3.77 -20.30 -1.62
N ASN A 134 -2.85 -19.77 -0.81
CA ASN A 134 -3.16 -18.93 0.36
C ASN A 134 -2.04 -17.95 0.69
N VAL A 135 -2.28 -17.01 1.61
CA VAL A 135 -1.30 -15.98 1.98
C VAL A 135 -0.04 -16.59 2.59
N ARG A 136 -0.16 -17.71 3.33
CA ARG A 136 0.99 -18.40 3.94
C ARG A 136 1.95 -18.94 2.88
N ALA A 137 1.44 -19.56 1.82
CA ALA A 137 2.25 -20.06 0.71
C ALA A 137 2.95 -18.90 -0.02
N LEU A 138 2.22 -17.83 -0.33
CA LEU A 138 2.77 -16.63 -0.97
C LEU A 138 3.85 -15.97 -0.08
N ARG A 139 3.63 -15.96 1.23
CA ARG A 139 4.59 -15.45 2.23
C ARG A 139 5.92 -16.18 2.17
N GLY A 140 5.89 -17.51 2.09
CA GLY A 140 7.09 -18.34 1.98
C GLY A 140 7.88 -18.10 0.68
N TYR A 141 7.19 -17.76 -0.41
CA TYR A 141 7.83 -17.37 -1.66
C TYR A 141 8.47 -15.98 -1.60
N LEU A 142 7.81 -15.02 -0.93
CA LEU A 142 8.21 -13.61 -0.97
C LEU A 142 9.23 -13.23 0.08
N LEU A 143 9.03 -13.61 1.34
CA LEU A 143 9.72 -12.94 2.44
C LEU A 143 10.99 -13.62 2.88
N GLU A 144 12.05 -12.81 3.03
CA GLU A 144 13.31 -13.20 3.66
C GLU A 144 14.00 -14.42 3.00
N VAL A 145 13.79 -14.56 1.69
CA VAL A 145 14.35 -15.64 0.86
C VAL A 145 15.77 -15.35 0.34
N ARG A 146 16.30 -14.14 0.56
CA ARG A 146 17.67 -13.75 0.17
C ARG A 146 18.55 -13.57 1.39
N LEU A 147 19.79 -14.07 1.33
CA LEU A 147 20.78 -13.87 2.37
C LEU A 147 21.38 -12.45 2.29
N PRO A 148 21.61 -11.78 3.44
CA PRO A 148 22.27 -10.48 3.46
C PRO A 148 23.78 -10.63 3.24
N SER A 149 24.37 -9.80 2.38
CA SER A 149 25.83 -9.61 2.33
C SER A 149 26.20 -8.25 2.94
N ARG A 150 27.33 -8.18 3.66
CA ARG A 150 27.75 -6.95 4.37
C ARG A 150 28.04 -5.79 3.42
N VAL A 151 28.69 -6.07 2.28
CA VAL A 151 29.00 -5.07 1.25
C VAL A 151 27.73 -4.53 0.59
N VAL A 152 26.76 -5.39 0.28
CA VAL A 152 25.46 -4.94 -0.24
C VAL A 152 24.72 -4.15 0.85
N SER A 153 24.84 -4.53 2.13
CA SER A 153 24.14 -3.85 3.22
C SER A 153 24.51 -2.37 3.38
N THR A 154 25.76 -1.97 3.14
CA THR A 154 26.16 -0.54 3.25
C THR A 154 25.64 0.28 2.08
N LEU A 155 25.74 -0.23 0.85
CA LEU A 155 25.18 0.42 -0.34
C LEU A 155 23.66 0.58 -0.22
N ARG A 156 22.96 -0.45 0.26
CA ARG A 156 21.52 -0.38 0.48
C ARG A 156 21.14 0.57 1.62
N ALA A 157 22.00 0.75 2.62
CA ALA A 157 21.79 1.77 3.66
C ALA A 157 21.90 3.19 3.07
N ALA A 158 22.89 3.44 2.20
CA ALA A 158 23.01 4.71 1.49
C ALA A 158 21.80 4.97 0.57
N GLU A 159 21.32 3.94 -0.13
CA GLU A 159 20.09 4.00 -0.92
C GLU A 159 18.86 4.35 -0.07
N PHE A 160 18.70 3.74 1.11
CA PHE A 160 17.65 4.14 2.04
C PHE A 160 17.80 5.59 2.49
N GLY A 161 19.03 6.04 2.76
CA GLY A 161 19.33 7.44 3.08
C GLY A 161 18.88 8.39 1.97
N LEU A 162 19.15 8.04 0.70
CA LEU A 162 18.68 8.79 -0.46
C LEU A 162 17.14 8.80 -0.55
N TYR A 163 16.49 7.64 -0.37
CA TYR A 163 15.02 7.58 -0.34
C TYR A 163 14.44 8.41 0.80
N ALA A 164 15.05 8.40 1.98
CA ALA A 164 14.61 9.21 3.10
C ALA A 164 14.75 10.72 2.79
N PHE A 165 15.88 11.12 2.22
CA PHE A 165 16.10 12.51 1.79
C PHE A 165 15.04 12.96 0.76
N LEU A 166 14.85 12.18 -0.31
CA LEU A 166 13.87 12.48 -1.35
C LEU A 166 12.42 12.49 -0.81
N ALA A 167 12.09 11.52 0.04
CA ALA A 167 10.79 11.45 0.70
C ALA A 167 10.52 12.70 1.55
N MET A 168 11.51 13.16 2.33
CA MET A 168 11.37 14.37 3.14
C MET A 168 11.32 15.65 2.29
N ALA A 169 12.04 15.71 1.16
CA ALA A 169 11.93 16.81 0.22
C ALA A 169 10.51 16.88 -0.39
N ILE A 170 9.96 15.75 -0.85
CA ILE A 170 8.58 15.66 -1.35
C ILE A 170 7.58 16.06 -0.26
N HIS A 171 7.81 15.62 0.98
CA HIS A 171 6.98 15.99 2.11
C HIS A 171 6.97 17.49 2.35
N ALA A 172 8.14 18.14 2.35
CA ALA A 172 8.24 19.58 2.48
C ALA A 172 7.50 20.30 1.35
N LEU A 173 7.65 19.84 0.10
CA LEU A 173 7.03 20.44 -1.07
C LEU A 173 5.50 20.25 -1.15
N ILE A 174 4.95 19.16 -0.61
CA ILE A 174 3.50 18.87 -0.69
C ILE A 174 2.79 19.21 0.63
N ALA A 175 3.33 18.76 1.76
CA ALA A 175 2.67 18.90 3.05
C ALA A 175 2.75 20.33 3.59
N VAL A 176 3.85 21.07 3.37
CA VAL A 176 3.95 22.45 3.85
C VAL A 176 2.97 23.37 3.12
N PRO A 177 2.89 23.38 1.77
CA PRO A 177 1.88 24.20 1.10
C PRO A 177 0.46 23.78 1.45
N ALA A 178 0.18 22.47 1.58
CA ALA A 178 -1.13 21.99 2.00
C ALA A 178 -1.47 22.45 3.44
N LEU A 179 -0.50 22.48 4.35
CA LEU A 179 -0.68 22.96 5.72
C LEU A 179 -0.90 24.48 5.74
N VAL A 180 -0.13 25.23 4.96
CA VAL A 180 -0.25 26.69 4.83
C VAL A 180 -1.60 27.07 4.22
N ALA A 181 -1.96 26.51 3.07
CA ALA A 181 -3.24 26.78 2.41
C ALA A 181 -4.41 26.48 3.35
N ARG A 182 -4.35 25.35 4.06
CA ARG A 182 -5.35 24.96 5.03
C ARG A 182 -5.43 25.93 6.22
N THR A 183 -4.29 26.32 6.80
CA THR A 183 -4.24 27.29 7.91
C THR A 183 -4.84 28.64 7.50
N VAL A 184 -4.56 29.10 6.28
CA VAL A 184 -5.14 30.32 5.72
C VAL A 184 -6.66 30.20 5.52
N THR A 185 -7.13 29.09 4.97
CA THR A 185 -8.58 28.81 4.82
C THR A 185 -9.27 28.71 6.18
N ASP A 186 -8.65 28.06 7.16
CA ASP A 186 -9.25 27.82 8.48
C ASP A 186 -9.30 29.09 9.34
N ILE A 187 -8.29 29.98 9.26
CA ILE A 187 -8.36 31.34 9.83
C ILE A 187 -9.51 32.13 9.18
N GLY A 188 -9.75 31.95 7.88
CA GLY A 188 -10.86 32.57 7.16
C GLY A 188 -12.24 31.99 7.49
N LEU A 189 -12.32 30.76 8.02
CA LEU A 189 -13.58 30.04 8.30
C LEU A 189 -13.89 29.85 9.79
N GLY A 190 -12.98 30.21 10.71
CA GLY A 190 -13.21 30.17 12.16
C GLY A 190 -13.20 28.77 12.81
N LEU A 191 -12.59 27.77 12.18
CA LEU A 191 -12.54 26.38 12.67
C LEU A 191 -11.34 26.12 13.61
N SER A 192 -11.48 25.21 14.58
CA SER A 192 -10.45 24.95 15.60
C SER A 192 -9.31 24.02 15.14
N LEU A 193 -8.07 24.29 15.61
CA LEU A 193 -6.84 23.48 15.35
C LEU A 193 -6.98 21.98 15.68
N PHE A 194 -7.96 21.57 16.48
CA PHE A 194 -8.10 20.19 16.95
C PHE A 194 -8.91 19.28 16.01
N GLU A 195 -9.90 19.84 15.31
CA GLU A 195 -10.59 19.14 14.20
C GLU A 195 -9.67 19.00 12.97
N ILE A 196 -8.65 19.86 12.90
CA ILE A 196 -7.68 19.94 11.81
C ILE A 196 -6.74 18.72 11.76
N VAL A 197 -6.32 18.19 12.92
CA VAL A 197 -5.30 17.13 13.02
C VAL A 197 -5.91 15.72 13.04
N ARG A 198 -7.23 15.57 13.17
CA ARG A 198 -7.86 14.23 13.16
C ARG A 198 -7.67 13.56 11.80
N PRO A 199 -6.92 12.45 11.72
CA PRO A 199 -6.71 11.76 10.47
C PRO A 199 -8.05 11.18 9.99
N LYS A 200 -8.55 11.65 8.85
CA LYS A 200 -9.69 11.02 8.18
C LYS A 200 -9.29 9.59 7.79
N LYS A 201 -10.23 8.66 7.96
CA LYS A 201 -10.05 7.25 7.59
C LYS A 201 -10.07 7.14 6.06
N ARG A 202 -9.16 6.35 5.46
CA ARG A 202 -9.16 6.07 4.01
C ARG A 202 -10.42 5.26 3.63
N VAL A 203 -11.08 5.62 2.54
CA VAL A 203 -12.29 4.96 2.00
C VAL A 203 -12.14 4.57 0.53
N ASP A 204 -10.95 4.73 -0.05
CA ASP A 204 -10.65 4.64 -1.49
C ASP A 204 -10.11 3.28 -1.96
N LEU A 205 -10.04 2.30 -1.06
CA LEU A 205 -9.67 0.93 -1.39
C LEU A 205 -10.95 0.13 -1.66
N VAL A 206 -10.90 -0.70 -2.70
CA VAL A 206 -12.08 -1.17 -3.43
C VAL A 206 -12.01 -2.69 -3.64
N TYR A 207 -13.05 -3.41 -3.25
CA TYR A 207 -13.18 -4.86 -3.47
C TYR A 207 -13.94 -5.17 -4.77
N ARG A 208 -13.35 -5.98 -5.66
CA ARG A 208 -14.07 -6.60 -6.78
C ARG A 208 -14.57 -7.99 -6.35
N ARG A 209 -15.89 -8.15 -6.17
CA ARG A 209 -16.53 -9.47 -6.01
C ARG A 209 -16.30 -10.24 -7.31
N THR A 210 -15.51 -11.32 -7.28
CA THR A 210 -15.54 -12.29 -8.39
C THR A 210 -16.93 -12.93 -8.38
N ALA A 211 -17.65 -12.82 -9.49
CA ALA A 211 -18.89 -13.53 -9.71
C ALA A 211 -18.56 -15.02 -9.90
N ASN A 212 -18.34 -15.74 -8.80
CA ASN A 212 -18.47 -17.19 -8.77
C ASN A 212 -18.49 -17.69 -7.31
N ASN A 213 -19.66 -17.54 -6.68
CA ASN A 213 -20.14 -18.58 -5.77
C ASN A 213 -21.68 -18.55 -5.70
N SER A 214 -22.33 -18.50 -6.86
CA SER A 214 -23.73 -18.89 -6.98
C SER A 214 -23.79 -20.39 -7.27
N SER A 215 -23.43 -21.22 -6.30
CA SER A 215 -23.92 -22.60 -6.29
C SER A 215 -25.43 -22.53 -6.01
N LYS A 216 -26.22 -22.40 -7.07
CA LYS A 216 -27.65 -22.70 -7.03
C LYS A 216 -27.81 -24.16 -6.57
N PRO A 217 -28.69 -24.49 -5.61
CA PRO A 217 -29.17 -25.85 -5.49
C PRO A 217 -30.08 -26.15 -6.68
N THR A 218 -29.68 -27.10 -7.52
CA THR A 218 -30.54 -27.73 -8.53
C THR A 218 -31.61 -28.58 -7.81
N PRO A 219 -32.88 -28.61 -8.27
CA PRO A 219 -33.96 -29.23 -7.54
C PRO A 219 -33.91 -30.76 -7.67
N LEU A 220 -34.21 -31.47 -6.58
CA LEU A 220 -34.65 -32.86 -6.68
C LEU A 220 -36.18 -32.89 -6.57
N ARG A 221 -36.77 -33.32 -7.68
CA ARG A 221 -38.15 -33.81 -7.83
C ARG A 221 -38.51 -34.77 -6.70
N GLY A 222 -39.77 -34.72 -6.27
CA GLY A 222 -40.32 -35.58 -5.25
C GLY A 222 -40.41 -37.06 -5.63
N ALA A 223 -40.60 -37.86 -4.59
CA ALA A 223 -41.25 -39.15 -4.60
C ALA A 223 -41.69 -39.46 -3.15
N ALA A 224 -42.94 -39.93 -3.03
CA ALA A 224 -43.70 -40.29 -1.83
C ALA A 224 -44.37 -39.12 -1.09
#